data_AF-A0A7Y7IX86-F1
#
_entry.id   AF-A0A7Y7IX86-F1
#
_cell.length_a   1.000
_cell.length_b   1.000
_cell.length_c   1.000
_cell.angle_alpha   90.00
_cell.angle_beta   90.00
_cell.angle_gamma   90.00
#
_symmetry.space_group_name_H-M   'P 1'
#
loop_
_entity.id
_entity.type
_entity.pdbx_description
1 polymer ?
#
loop_
_entity_poly.entity_id
_entity_poly.type
_entity_poly.pdbx_seq_one_letter_code
_entity_poly.pdbx_strand_id
1 'polypeptide(L)'
;AVLLTVEDGAEGGFGAFVMHHLARNGLLDTVRVRPMTLPDRFIDHNTQDAQYREAGLDAQAIAACARNALGVRTGNAARVSPPLLKATIGPKS
;
A
#
# COMPACT_ATOMS: atom_id res chain seq x y z
N ALA A 1 4.39 -9.62 -15.67
CA ALA A 1 5.40 -8.80 -14.93
C ALA A 1 4.73 -8.10 -13.73
N VAL A 2 5.49 -7.38 -12.91
CA VAL A 2 4.95 -6.57 -11.80
C VAL A 2 5.47 -5.13 -11.93
N LEU A 3 4.61 -4.14 -11.76
CA LEU A 3 4.94 -2.71 -11.71
C LEU A 3 4.49 -2.14 -10.36
N LEU A 4 5.41 -1.50 -9.65
CA LEU A 4 5.12 -0.70 -8.46
C LEU A 4 5.39 0.77 -8.78
N THR A 5 4.49 1.65 -8.39
CA THR A 5 4.75 3.10 -8.28
C THR A 5 4.82 3.43 -6.80
N VAL A 6 5.82 4.22 -6.41
CA VAL A 6 6.00 4.68 -5.02
C VAL A 6 6.11 6.18 -5.05
N GLU A 7 5.28 6.87 -4.27
CA GLU A 7 5.28 8.33 -4.17
C GLU A 7 4.90 8.78 -2.76
N ASP A 8 5.30 10.00 -2.41
CA ASP A 8 4.98 10.72 -1.18
C ASP A 8 3.75 11.63 -1.33
N GLY A 9 2.95 11.42 -2.37
CA GLY A 9 1.62 12.01 -2.56
C GLY A 9 0.50 11.06 -2.12
N ALA A 10 -0.73 11.58 -2.04
CA ALA A 10 -1.94 10.78 -1.83
C ALA A 10 -2.44 10.14 -3.14
N GLU A 11 -3.55 9.39 -3.06
CA GLU A 11 -4.19 8.81 -4.23
C GLU A 11 -4.55 9.88 -5.29
N GLY A 12 -4.41 9.53 -6.57
CA GLY A 12 -4.60 10.46 -7.69
C GLY A 12 -3.34 11.20 -8.14
N GLY A 13 -2.19 10.95 -7.52
CA GLY A 13 -0.90 11.54 -7.87
C GLY A 13 -0.17 10.90 -9.07
N PHE A 14 1.15 10.79 -8.97
CA PHE A 14 2.04 10.26 -10.00
C PHE A 14 1.61 8.88 -10.51
N GLY A 15 1.29 7.96 -9.59
CA GLY A 15 0.88 6.60 -9.95
C GLY A 15 -0.37 6.59 -10.82
N ALA A 16 -1.33 7.48 -10.55
CA ALA A 16 -2.55 7.59 -11.33
C ALA A 16 -2.28 8.04 -12.78
N PHE A 17 -1.40 9.03 -12.97
CA PHE A 17 -1.02 9.48 -14.32
C PHE A 17 -0.23 8.42 -15.10
N VAL A 18 0.67 7.69 -14.45
CA VAL A 18 1.37 6.56 -15.06
C VAL A 18 0.38 5.51 -15.51
N MET A 19 -0.55 5.10 -14.63
CA MET A 19 -1.57 4.11 -14.96
C MET A 19 -2.48 4.59 -16.09
N HIS A 20 -2.88 5.87 -16.12
CA HIS A 20 -3.67 6.44 -17.20
C HIS A 20 -2.94 6.33 -18.55
N HIS A 21 -1.65 6.68 -18.59
CA HIS A 21 -0.83 6.54 -19.79
C HIS A 21 -0.71 5.07 -20.24
N LEU A 22 -0.38 4.16 -19.32
CA LEU A 22 -0.24 2.74 -19.64
C LEU A 22 -1.54 2.12 -20.15
N ALA A 23 -2.68 2.47 -19.55
CA ALA A 23 -4.00 2.00 -19.98
C ALA A 23 -4.34 2.46 -21.40
N ARG A 24 -4.09 3.75 -21.72
CA ARG A 24 -4.35 4.30 -23.06
C ARG A 24 -3.53 3.67 -24.17
N ASN A 25 -2.38 3.10 -23.83
CA ASN A 25 -1.46 2.48 -24.77
C ASN A 25 -1.54 0.93 -24.75
N GLY A 26 -2.52 0.33 -24.06
CA GLY A 26 -2.70 -1.13 -24.02
C GLY A 26 -1.58 -1.88 -23.29
N LEU A 27 -0.88 -1.23 -22.35
CA LEU A 27 0.32 -1.78 -21.69
C LEU A 27 0.01 -2.51 -20.36
N LEU A 28 -1.26 -2.67 -19.99
CA LEU A 28 -1.67 -3.25 -18.72
C LEU A 28 -2.08 -4.73 -18.79
N ASP A 29 -2.28 -5.28 -19.99
CA ASP A 29 -2.90 -6.60 -20.20
C ASP A 29 -2.17 -7.76 -19.51
N THR A 30 -0.85 -7.65 -19.29
CA THR A 30 -0.01 -8.72 -18.69
C THR A 30 0.78 -8.26 -17.46
N VAL A 31 0.46 -7.08 -16.92
CA VAL A 31 1.19 -6.45 -15.82
C VAL A 31 0.32 -6.37 -14.57
N ARG A 32 0.82 -6.88 -13.44
CA ARG A 32 0.21 -6.64 -12.13
C ARG A 32 0.70 -5.31 -11.60
N VAL A 33 -0.19 -4.35 -11.40
CA VAL A 33 0.16 -2.99 -10.91
C VAL A 33 -0.16 -2.86 -9.42
N ARG A 34 0.77 -2.32 -8.64
CA ARG A 34 0.62 -2.05 -7.19
C ARG A 34 1.11 -0.64 -6.85
N PRO A 35 0.24 0.38 -6.95
CA PRO A 35 0.61 1.72 -6.50
C PRO A 35 0.75 1.75 -4.97
N MET A 36 1.74 2.49 -4.48
CA MET A 36 2.00 2.75 -3.06
C MET A 36 2.12 4.26 -2.88
N THR A 37 1.19 4.84 -2.13
CA THR A 37 1.03 6.28 -1.91
C THR A 37 0.86 6.53 -0.41
N LEU A 38 0.92 7.79 0.02
CA LEU A 38 0.45 8.15 1.36
C LEU A 38 -1.05 7.86 1.49
N PRO A 39 -1.51 7.46 2.68
CA PRO A 39 -2.94 7.26 2.91
C PRO A 39 -3.68 8.60 2.92
N ASP A 40 -4.95 8.59 2.52
CA ASP A 40 -5.83 9.77 2.58
C ASP A 40 -6.29 10.07 4.01
N ARG A 41 -5.32 10.38 4.87
CA ARG A 41 -5.51 10.82 6.25
C ARG A 41 -4.26 11.55 6.72
N PHE A 42 -4.42 12.35 7.77
CA PHE A 42 -3.27 12.92 8.45
C PHE A 42 -2.44 11.83 9.16
N ILE A 43 -1.12 12.02 9.13
CA ILE A 43 -0.13 11.27 9.88
C ILE A 43 0.44 12.24 10.92
N ASP A 44 0.48 11.81 12.17
CA ASP A 44 0.97 12.65 13.26
C ASP A 44 2.46 12.98 13.09
N HIS A 45 2.87 14.11 13.66
CA HIS A 45 4.26 14.52 13.59
C HIS A 45 5.18 13.50 14.30
N ASN A 46 6.19 13.03 13.57
CA ASN A 46 7.18 12.10 14.07
C ASN A 46 8.46 12.21 13.23
N THR A 47 9.47 11.41 13.54
CA THR A 47 10.61 11.19 12.64
C THR A 47 10.11 10.70 11.27
N GLN A 48 10.79 11.12 10.21
CA GLN A 48 10.41 10.77 8.83
C GLN A 48 10.30 9.24 8.63
N ASP A 49 11.24 8.47 9.17
CA ASP A 49 11.22 7.01 9.12
C ASP A 49 10.00 6.40 9.81
N ALA A 50 9.56 6.98 10.94
CA ALA A 50 8.35 6.53 11.62
C ALA A 50 7.09 6.86 10.82
N GLN A 51 7.02 8.04 10.21
CA GLN A 51 5.90 8.44 9.37
C GLN A 51 5.78 7.54 8.13
N TYR A 52 6.88 7.24 7.44
CA TYR A 52 6.83 6.34 6.28
C TYR A 52 6.51 4.90 6.67
N ARG A 53 6.99 4.43 7.82
CA ARG A 53 6.61 3.11 8.34
C ARG A 53 5.12 3.04 8.65
N GLU A 54 4.57 4.07 9.26
CA GLU A 54 3.12 4.18 9.50
C GLU A 54 2.32 4.24 8.20
N ALA A 55 2.83 4.95 7.19
CA ALA A 55 2.23 5.02 5.85
C ALA A 55 2.37 3.71 5.05
N GLY A 56 3.22 2.77 5.48
CA GLY A 56 3.54 1.57 4.71
C GLY A 56 4.40 1.85 3.47
N LEU A 57 5.19 2.92 3.48
CA LEU A 57 6.10 3.34 2.40
C LEU A 57 7.58 3.12 2.73
N ASP A 58 7.89 2.39 3.80
CA ASP A 58 9.27 2.03 4.11
C ASP A 58 9.79 0.88 3.21
N ALA A 59 11.10 0.67 3.25
CA ALA A 59 11.75 -0.34 2.41
C ALA A 59 11.22 -1.77 2.63
N GLN A 60 10.81 -2.09 3.87
CA GLN A 60 10.28 -3.42 4.18
C GLN A 60 8.89 -3.62 3.57
N ALA A 61 8.03 -2.61 3.67
CA ALA A 61 6.71 -2.62 3.08
C ALA A 61 6.77 -2.69 1.55
N ILE A 62 7.64 -1.89 0.91
CA ILE A 62 7.85 -1.93 -0.55
C ILE A 62 8.31 -3.33 -1.00
N ALA A 63 9.30 -3.90 -0.32
CA ALA A 63 9.81 -5.23 -0.65
C ALA A 63 8.75 -6.33 -0.41
N ALA A 64 7.95 -6.21 0.63
CA ALA A 64 6.84 -7.13 0.90
C ALA A 64 5.76 -7.03 -0.20
N CYS A 65 5.38 -5.82 -0.60
CA CYS A 65 4.45 -5.57 -1.70
C CYS A 65 4.94 -6.24 -2.99
N ALA A 66 6.22 -6.03 -3.34
CA ALA A 66 6.82 -6.64 -4.52
C ALA A 66 6.80 -8.17 -4.49
N ARG A 67 7.23 -8.79 -3.36
CA ARG A 67 7.22 -10.26 -3.19
C ARG A 67 5.80 -10.83 -3.29
N ASN A 68 4.84 -10.20 -2.62
CA ASN A 68 3.44 -10.60 -2.65
C ASN A 68 2.88 -10.51 -4.07
N ALA A 69 3.15 -9.41 -4.77
CA ALA A 69 2.72 -9.22 -6.16
C ALA A 69 3.37 -10.21 -7.13
N LEU A 70 4.62 -10.63 -6.88
CA LEU A 70 5.29 -11.68 -7.65
C LEU A 70 4.73 -13.08 -7.36
N GLY A 71 3.99 -13.27 -6.27
CA GLY A 71 3.54 -14.59 -5.80
C GLY A 71 4.64 -15.38 -5.09
N VAL A 72 5.73 -14.72 -4.69
CA VAL A 72 6.80 -15.33 -3.89
C VAL A 72 6.26 -15.46 -2.47
N ARG A 73 5.69 -16.62 -2.16
CA ARG A 73 5.32 -16.97 -0.79
C ARG A 73 6.60 -17.07 0.03
N THR A 74 6.84 -16.10 0.91
CA THR A 74 7.80 -16.28 1.99
C THR A 74 7.28 -17.45 2.82
N GLY A 75 7.99 -18.58 2.80
CA GLY A 75 7.59 -19.77 3.55
C GLY A 75 7.36 -19.42 5.01
N ASN A 76 6.16 -19.75 5.52
CA ASN A 76 5.73 -19.62 6.91
C ASN A 76 5.71 -18.19 7.50
N ALA A 77 4.69 -17.40 7.15
CA ALA A 77 4.19 -16.36 8.04
C ALA A 77 2.80 -16.80 8.50
N ALA A 78 2.68 -17.06 9.81
CA ALA A 78 1.43 -17.42 10.46
C ALA A 78 0.30 -16.50 10.01
N ARG A 79 -0.89 -17.07 9.79
CA ARG A 79 -2.11 -16.33 9.51
C ARG A 79 -2.27 -15.22 10.56
N VAL A 80 -1.97 -13.97 10.19
CA VAL A 80 -2.33 -12.83 11.03
C VAL A 80 -3.84 -12.68 10.85
N SER A 81 -4.59 -13.18 11.83
CA SER A 81 -6.02 -12.92 11.92
C SER A 81 -6.24 -11.39 12.00
N PRO A 82 -7.22 -10.83 11.28
CA PRO A 82 -7.58 -9.43 11.43
C PRO A 82 -7.89 -9.12 12.90
N PRO A 83 -7.53 -7.93 13.42
CA PRO A 83 -7.91 -7.57 14.78
C PRO A 83 -9.45 -7.56 14.86
N LEU A 84 -9.97 -8.33 15.83
CA LEU A 84 -11.39 -8.28 16.17
C LEU A 84 -11.72 -6.84 16.59
N LEU A 85 -12.57 -6.16 15.81
CA LEU A 85 -13.15 -4.88 16.21
C LEU A 85 -13.88 -5.12 17.54
N LYS A 86 -13.35 -4.59 18.65
CA LYS A 86 -14.08 -4.56 19.91
C LYS A 86 -15.30 -3.66 19.70
N ALA A 87 -16.48 -4.26 19.61
CA ALA A 87 -17.73 -3.53 19.68
C ALA A 87 -17.86 -2.93 21.09
N THR A 88 -17.43 -1.69 21.27
CA THR A 88 -17.79 -0.90 22.45
C THR A 88 -19.24 -0.49 22.28
N ILE A 89 -20.15 -1.36 22.72
CA ILE A 89 -21.53 -0.98 23.02
C ILE A 89 -21.48 -0.35 24.41
N GLY A 90 -21.55 0.98 24.47
CA GLY A 90 -21.77 1.74 25.70
C GLY A 90 -22.89 2.75 25.45
N PRO A 91 -23.93 2.81 26.30
CA PRO A 91 -25.10 3.64 26.06
C PRO A 91 -24.76 5.13 26.14
N LYS A 92 -25.40 5.91 25.26
CA LYS A 92 -25.44 7.38 25.33
C LYS A 92 -26.05 7.81 26.66
N SER A 93 -25.34 8.67 27.39
CA SER A 93 -25.91 9.62 28.35
C SER A 93 -25.51 11.02 27.92
#